data_AF-A0A7S0EJD2-F1
#
_entry.id   AF-A0A7S0EJD2-F1
#
_cell.length_a   1.000
_cell.length_b   1.000
_cell.length_c   1.000
_cell.angle_alpha   90.00
_cell.angle_beta   90.00
_cell.angle_gamma   90.00
#
_symmetry.space_group_name_H-M   'P 1'
#
loop_
_entity.id
_entity.type
_entity.pdbx_description
1 polymer ?
#
loop_
_entity_poly.entity_id
_entity_poly.type
_entity_poly.pdbx_seq_one_letter_code
_entity_poly.pdbx_strand_id
1 'polypeptide(L)'
;VRLHLEKLQKPQRAFTLVRDSKSVLGALLVAQHCQGVGDHRAAIEFLILAKRSEEALELAVTHSCMEAYTQALGKEGLPEEYKKVAIYYEGQQDYQKAGEFWLVCKDYSKALRFFLQCGERAVDQ
;
A
#
# COMPACT_ATOMS: atom_id res chain seq x y z
N VAL A 1 16.30 -13.52 21.96
CA VAL A 1 15.55 -13.69 20.68
C VAL A 1 15.78 -12.53 19.70
N ARG A 2 16.99 -11.92 19.68
CA ARG A 2 17.39 -10.89 18.69
C ARG A 2 18.52 -11.35 17.76
N LEU A 3 19.02 -12.58 17.93
CA LEU A 3 20.26 -13.07 17.31
C LEU A 3 20.09 -14.02 16.11
N HIS A 4 18.87 -14.32 15.65
CA HIS A 4 18.69 -15.27 14.54
C HIS A 4 18.45 -14.62 13.18
N LEU A 5 18.57 -13.30 13.09
CA LEU A 5 18.28 -12.55 11.87
C LEU A 5 19.51 -12.26 10.99
N GLU A 6 20.72 -12.34 11.56
CA GLU A 6 21.97 -12.06 10.83
C GLU A 6 22.46 -13.21 9.92
N LYS A 7 21.79 -14.37 9.89
CA LYS A 7 22.29 -15.58 9.18
C LYS A 7 21.37 -16.19 8.12
N LEU A 8 20.38 -15.48 7.60
CA LEU A 8 19.74 -15.92 6.34
C LEU A 8 20.38 -15.22 5.15
N GLN A 9 21.59 -15.70 4.84
CA GLN A 9 22.39 -15.48 3.62
C GLN A 9 21.66 -15.93 2.32
N LYS A 10 20.33 -16.04 2.35
CA LYS A 10 19.44 -16.34 1.23
C LYS A 10 18.10 -15.60 1.44
N PRO A 11 18.05 -14.27 1.31
CA PRO A 11 16.80 -13.50 1.38
C PRO A 11 15.75 -14.09 0.41
N GLN A 12 16.18 -14.54 -0.77
CA GLN A 12 15.37 -15.27 -1.75
C GLN A 12 14.60 -16.46 -1.18
N ARG A 13 15.21 -17.27 -0.31
CA ARG A 13 14.53 -18.40 0.35
C ARG A 13 13.59 -17.93 1.47
N ALA A 14 13.92 -16.85 2.16
CA ALA A 14 13.02 -16.27 3.17
C ALA A 14 11.74 -15.74 2.51
N PHE A 15 11.84 -15.08 1.36
CA PHE A 15 10.67 -14.61 0.59
C PHE A 15 9.73 -15.75 0.20
N THR A 16 10.27 -16.84 -0.36
CA THR A 16 9.46 -18.01 -0.76
C THR A 16 8.85 -18.69 0.45
N LEU A 17 9.62 -18.85 1.55
CA LEU A 17 9.13 -19.47 2.77
C LEU A 17 8.03 -18.64 3.44
N VAL A 18 8.12 -17.31 3.44
CA VAL A 18 7.08 -16.42 3.99
C VAL A 18 5.81 -16.51 3.16
N ARG A 19 5.93 -16.54 1.83
CA ARG A 19 4.77 -16.72 0.94
C ARG A 19 4.12 -18.09 1.11
N ASP A 20 4.92 -19.13 1.35
CA ASP A 20 4.46 -20.52 1.53
C ASP A 20 3.84 -20.73 2.93
N SER A 21 4.53 -20.30 3.99
CA SER A 21 4.10 -20.44 5.38
C SER A 21 3.03 -19.43 5.79
N LYS A 22 2.83 -18.34 5.03
CA LYS A 22 1.95 -17.20 5.35
C LYS A 22 2.12 -16.67 6.79
N SER A 23 3.34 -16.78 7.31
CA SER A 23 3.64 -16.43 8.69
C SER A 23 3.78 -14.93 8.84
N VAL A 24 2.97 -14.34 9.73
CA VAL A 24 2.98 -12.90 10.05
C VAL A 24 4.37 -12.45 10.52
N LEU A 25 5.01 -13.23 11.40
CA LEU A 25 6.34 -12.91 11.93
C LEU A 25 7.41 -12.94 10.84
N GLY A 26 7.30 -13.87 9.89
CA GLY A 26 8.24 -13.96 8.77
C GLY A 26 8.09 -12.78 7.81
N ALA A 27 6.84 -12.38 7.51
CA ALA A 27 6.56 -11.21 6.68
C ALA A 27 7.12 -9.91 7.29
N LEU A 28 7.02 -9.73 8.62
CA LEU A 28 7.62 -8.59 9.32
C LEU A 28 9.15 -8.57 9.22
N LEU A 29 9.77 -9.73 9.41
CA LEU A 29 11.22 -9.88 9.28
C LEU A 29 11.72 -9.45 7.89
N VAL A 30 11.01 -9.93 6.87
CA VAL A 30 11.32 -9.64 5.47
C VAL A 30 11.08 -8.16 5.16
N ALA A 31 9.98 -7.58 5.65
CA ALA A 31 9.70 -6.16 5.49
C ALA A 31 10.82 -5.27 6.08
N GLN A 32 11.29 -5.58 7.29
CA GLN A 32 12.40 -4.84 7.91
C GLN A 32 13.71 -4.98 7.11
N HIS A 33 13.98 -6.17 6.56
CA HIS A 33 15.14 -6.36 5.70
C HIS A 33 15.03 -5.54 4.41
N CYS A 34 13.87 -5.57 3.73
CA CYS A 34 13.59 -4.76 2.55
C CYS A 34 13.76 -3.25 2.83
N GLN A 35 13.30 -2.77 3.99
CA GLN A 35 13.52 -1.38 4.40
C GLN A 35 15.01 -1.04 4.52
N GLY A 36 15.82 -1.92 5.09
CA GLY A 36 17.27 -1.73 5.24
C GLY A 36 18.04 -1.74 3.90
N VAL A 37 17.53 -2.46 2.91
CA VAL A 37 18.09 -2.51 1.54
C VAL A 37 17.62 -1.32 0.69
N GLY A 38 16.59 -0.59 1.13
CA GLY A 38 15.96 0.51 0.37
C GLY A 38 14.85 0.04 -0.57
N ASP A 39 14.44 -1.23 -0.48
CA ASP A 39 13.37 -1.83 -1.28
C ASP A 39 11.99 -1.60 -0.63
N HIS A 40 11.56 -0.35 -0.62
CA HIS A 40 10.31 0.06 0.06
C HIS A 40 9.06 -0.58 -0.56
N ARG A 41 9.05 -0.82 -1.88
CA ARG A 41 7.92 -1.45 -2.57
C ARG A 41 7.64 -2.87 -2.06
N ALA A 42 8.70 -3.68 -1.95
CA ALA A 42 8.59 -5.02 -1.40
C ALA A 42 8.21 -4.99 0.09
N ALA A 43 8.80 -4.06 0.86
CA ALA A 43 8.45 -3.91 2.27
C ALA A 43 6.95 -3.66 2.50
N ILE A 44 6.34 -2.79 1.69
CA ILE A 44 4.90 -2.49 1.73
C ILE A 44 4.08 -3.77 1.46
N GLU A 45 4.43 -4.55 0.43
CA GLU A 45 3.73 -5.81 0.11
C GLU A 45 3.76 -6.79 1.30
N PHE A 46 4.94 -6.97 1.93
CA PHE A 46 5.07 -7.86 3.08
C PHE A 46 4.36 -7.33 4.34
N LEU A 47 4.29 -6.02 4.54
CA LEU A 47 3.54 -5.43 5.65
C LEU A 47 2.02 -5.65 5.48
N ILE A 48 1.49 -5.54 4.26
CA ILE A 48 0.10 -5.90 3.96
C ILE A 48 -0.15 -7.38 4.24
N LEU A 49 0.76 -8.26 3.81
CA LEU A 49 0.67 -9.70 4.07
C LEU A 49 0.72 -10.04 5.57
N ALA A 50 1.47 -9.25 6.35
CA ALA A 50 1.51 -9.33 7.81
C ALA A 50 0.27 -8.72 8.51
N LYS A 51 -0.75 -8.27 7.76
CA LYS A 51 -1.91 -7.53 8.28
C LYS A 51 -1.55 -6.23 9.00
N ARG A 52 -0.43 -5.60 8.64
CA ARG A 52 0.07 -4.37 9.23
C ARG A 52 -0.07 -3.21 8.25
N SER A 53 -1.32 -2.96 7.90
CA SER A 53 -1.66 -2.07 6.80
C SER A 53 -1.48 -0.58 7.15
N GLU A 54 -1.55 -0.22 8.44
CA GLU A 54 -1.23 1.12 8.92
C GLU A 54 0.26 1.47 8.72
N GLU A 55 1.18 0.62 9.18
CA GLU A 55 2.62 0.80 8.93
C GLU A 55 2.96 0.79 7.43
N ALA A 56 2.27 -0.06 6.65
CA ALA A 56 2.45 -0.09 5.20
C ALA A 56 2.02 1.23 4.55
N LEU A 57 0.93 1.84 5.02
CA LEU A 57 0.43 3.12 4.54
C LEU A 57 1.39 4.24 4.91
N GLU A 58 1.83 4.31 6.16
CA GLU A 58 2.80 5.33 6.60
C GLU A 58 4.09 5.27 5.77
N LEU A 59 4.63 4.06 5.57
CA LEU A 59 5.82 3.87 4.73
C LEU A 59 5.57 4.32 3.28
N ALA A 60 4.40 4.02 2.74
CA ALA A 60 4.01 4.45 1.39
C ALA A 60 3.86 5.97 1.28
N VAL A 61 3.32 6.64 2.30
CA VAL A 61 3.21 8.10 2.39
C VAL A 61 4.60 8.73 2.45
N THR A 62 5.46 8.27 3.36
CA THR A 62 6.81 8.81 3.57
C THR A 62 7.68 8.69 2.33
N HIS A 63 7.63 7.54 1.64
CA HIS A 63 8.43 7.29 0.45
C HIS A 63 7.70 7.64 -0.86
N SER A 64 6.52 8.27 -0.78
CA SER A 64 5.65 8.56 -1.95
C SER A 64 5.42 7.35 -2.86
N CYS A 65 5.40 6.14 -2.27
CA CYS A 65 5.27 4.85 -2.96
C CYS A 65 3.83 4.31 -2.84
N MET A 66 2.83 5.20 -2.88
CA MET A 66 1.44 4.78 -2.68
C MET A 66 0.91 3.88 -3.79
N GLU A 67 1.48 3.93 -4.99
CA GLU A 67 1.15 3.00 -6.07
C GLU A 67 1.54 1.55 -5.74
N ALA A 68 2.66 1.34 -5.04
CA ALA A 68 3.05 0.00 -4.58
C ALA A 68 2.09 -0.51 -3.49
N TYR A 69 1.61 0.39 -2.63
CA TYR A 69 0.59 0.07 -1.63
C TYR A 69 -0.72 -0.35 -2.29
N THR A 70 -1.23 0.42 -3.25
CA THR A 70 -2.50 0.09 -3.92
C THR A 70 -2.40 -1.19 -4.75
N GLN A 71 -1.24 -1.43 -5.37
CA GLN A 71 -0.97 -2.68 -6.09
C GLN A 71 -0.89 -3.88 -5.14
N ALA A 72 -0.24 -3.73 -3.98
CA ALA A 72 -0.17 -4.77 -2.95
C ALA A 72 -1.52 -5.04 -2.28
N LEU A 73 -2.34 -4.01 -2.10
CA LEU A 73 -3.69 -4.11 -1.56
C LEU A 73 -4.62 -4.89 -2.51
N GLY A 74 -4.39 -4.78 -3.83
CA GLY A 74 -4.99 -5.64 -4.84
C GLY A 74 -6.53 -5.63 -4.83
N LYS A 75 -7.16 -6.82 -4.80
CA LYS A 75 -8.62 -7.05 -4.63
C LYS A 75 -9.00 -7.55 -3.23
N GLU A 76 -8.01 -7.83 -2.38
CA GLU A 76 -8.21 -8.37 -1.02
C GLU A 76 -8.17 -7.26 0.05
N GLY A 77 -8.05 -6.00 -0.38
CA GLY A 77 -8.09 -4.84 0.50
C GLY A 77 -9.39 -4.73 1.28
N LEU A 78 -9.28 -4.29 2.53
CA LEU A 78 -10.45 -3.89 3.30
C LEU A 78 -10.98 -2.55 2.77
N PRO A 79 -12.32 -2.33 2.81
CA PRO A 79 -12.92 -1.07 2.39
C PRO A 79 -12.36 0.13 3.17
N GLU A 80 -11.98 -0.06 4.43
CA GLU A 80 -11.35 0.97 5.26
C GLU A 80 -9.99 1.42 4.72
N GLU A 81 -9.20 0.50 4.17
CA GLU A 81 -7.87 0.78 3.63
C GLU A 81 -7.97 1.50 2.28
N TYR A 82 -8.91 1.09 1.41
CA TYR A 82 -9.21 1.84 0.19
C TYR A 82 -9.67 3.27 0.48
N LYS A 83 -10.44 3.46 1.55
CA LYS A 83 -10.88 4.80 1.98
C LYS A 83 -9.70 5.67 2.41
N LYS A 84 -8.73 5.13 3.16
CA LYS A 84 -7.50 5.85 3.54
C LYS A 84 -6.67 6.24 2.31
N VAL A 85 -6.53 5.32 1.35
CA VAL A 85 -5.87 5.58 0.05
C VAL A 85 -6.57 6.72 -0.70
N ALA A 86 -7.91 6.69 -0.78
CA ALA A 86 -8.67 7.72 -1.46
C ALA A 86 -8.47 9.11 -0.84
N ILE A 87 -8.50 9.20 0.50
CA ILE A 87 -8.23 10.46 1.24
C ILE A 87 -6.81 10.98 0.99
N TYR A 88 -5.83 10.09 0.87
CA TYR A 88 -4.47 10.50 0.54
C TYR A 88 -4.37 11.10 -0.86
N TYR A 89 -4.96 10.46 -1.87
CA TYR A 89 -4.97 10.99 -3.24
C TYR A 89 -5.76 12.31 -3.35
N GLU A 90 -6.81 12.50 -2.55
CA GLU A 90 -7.47 13.80 -2.42
C GLU A 90 -6.52 14.89 -1.91
N GLY A 91 -5.68 14.59 -0.91
CA GLY A 91 -4.68 15.51 -0.39
C GLY A 91 -3.59 15.88 -1.42
N GLN A 92 -3.25 14.95 -2.31
CA GLN A 92 -2.31 15.16 -3.42
C GLN A 92 -2.94 15.89 -4.63
N GLN A 93 -4.22 16.29 -4.54
CA GLN A 93 -5.01 16.86 -5.66
C GLN A 93 -5.14 15.93 -6.87
N ASP A 94 -4.95 14.62 -6.67
CA ASP A 94 -5.00 13.60 -7.71
C ASP A 94 -6.44 13.07 -7.82
N TYR A 95 -7.35 13.94 -8.26
CA TYR A 95 -8.80 13.68 -8.21
C TYR A 95 -9.25 12.52 -9.09
N GLN A 96 -8.51 12.21 -10.18
CA GLN A 96 -8.79 11.06 -11.04
C GLN A 96 -8.61 9.75 -10.27
N LYS A 97 -7.42 9.52 -9.69
CA LYS A 97 -7.13 8.32 -8.90
C LYS A 97 -8.03 8.24 -7.67
N ALA A 98 -8.24 9.37 -6.97
CA ALA A 98 -9.16 9.42 -5.84
C ALA A 98 -10.58 8.99 -6.24
N GLY A 99 -11.10 9.46 -7.37
CA GLY A 99 -12.41 9.09 -7.89
C GLY A 99 -12.57 7.59 -8.16
N GLU A 100 -11.56 6.95 -8.75
CA GLU A 100 -11.55 5.50 -8.99
C GLU A 100 -11.59 4.71 -7.67
N PHE A 101 -10.79 5.10 -6.66
CA PHE A 101 -10.81 4.45 -5.35
C PHE A 101 -12.11 4.68 -4.58
N TRP A 102 -12.71 5.87 -4.67
CA TRP A 102 -14.04 6.15 -4.09
C TRP A 102 -15.15 5.31 -4.74
N LEU A 103 -15.02 5.01 -6.04
CA LEU A 103 -15.94 4.11 -6.75
C LEU A 103 -15.82 2.66 -6.25
N VAL A 104 -14.59 2.19 -5.99
CA VAL A 104 -14.34 0.88 -5.37
C VAL A 104 -14.93 0.81 -3.96
N CYS A 105 -14.84 1.89 -3.20
CA CYS A 105 -15.49 2.03 -1.89
C CYS A 105 -17.03 2.13 -1.93
N LYS A 106 -17.66 2.16 -3.13
CA LYS A 106 -19.11 2.37 -3.35
C LYS A 106 -19.66 3.70 -2.83
N ASP A 107 -18.79 4.67 -2.60
CA ASP A 107 -19.15 6.02 -2.17
C ASP A 107 -19.33 6.93 -3.41
N TYR A 108 -20.37 6.61 -4.19
CA TYR A 108 -20.62 7.24 -5.50
C TYR A 108 -20.82 8.76 -5.41
N SER A 109 -21.42 9.24 -4.32
CA SER A 109 -21.68 10.67 -4.10
C SER A 109 -20.38 11.48 -4.03
N LYS A 110 -19.34 10.94 -3.41
CA LYS A 110 -18.03 11.60 -3.35
C LYS A 110 -17.27 11.43 -4.67
N ALA A 111 -17.27 10.22 -5.24
CA ALA A 111 -16.63 9.95 -6.52
C ALA A 111 -17.15 10.90 -7.62
N LEU A 112 -18.47 11.07 -7.74
CA LEU A 112 -19.10 11.94 -8.73
C LEU A 112 -18.70 13.41 -8.57
N ARG A 113 -18.61 13.91 -7.32
CA ARG A 113 -18.15 15.29 -7.07
C ARG A 113 -16.71 15.49 -7.52
N PHE A 114 -15.83 14.50 -7.28
CA PHE A 114 -14.45 14.57 -7.73
C PHE A 114 -14.30 14.48 -9.25
N PHE A 115 -15.08 13.61 -9.90
CA PHE A 115 -15.09 13.56 -11.36
C PHE A 115 -15.61 14.85 -11.99
N LEU A 116 -16.67 15.47 -11.43
CA LEU A 116 -17.16 16.77 -11.90
C LEU A 116 -16.10 17.87 -11.73
N GLN A 117 -15.48 17.96 -10.55
CA GLN A 117 -14.49 18.98 -10.26
C GLN A 117 -13.21 18.81 -11.10
N CYS A 118 -12.88 17.57 -11.48
CA CYS A 118 -11.81 17.29 -12.44
C CYS A 118 -12.21 17.69 -13.88
N GLY A 119 -13.46 17.43 -14.27
CA GLY A 119 -14.01 17.83 -15.57
C GLY A 119 -14.08 19.35 -15.75
N GLU A 120 -14.52 20.10 -14.73
CA GLU A 120 -14.55 21.57 -14.74
C GLU A 120 -13.15 22.19 -14.83
N ARG A 121 -12.14 21.60 -14.19
CA ARG A 121 -10.74 22.08 -14.33
C ARG A 121 -10.14 21.78 -15.71
N ALA A 122 -10.58 20.73 -16.39
CA ALA A 122 -10.09 20.38 -17.72
C ALA A 122 -10.69 21.24 -18.85
N VAL A 123 -11.83 21.92 -18.61
CA VAL A 123 -12.47 22.81 -19.59
C VAL A 123 -12.05 24.28 -19.44
N ASP A 124 -11.34 24.63 -18.37
CA ASP A 124 -10.83 25.99 -18.10
C ASP A 124 -9.35 26.18 -18.49
N GLN A 125 -8.72 25.19 -19.14
CA GLN A 125 -7.36 25.29 -19.72
C GLN A 125 -7.36 25.42 -21.24
#